data_AF-A0A1N6DQH9-F1
#
_entry.id   AF-A0A1N6DQH9-F1
#
_cell.length_a   1.000
_cell.length_b   1.000
_cell.length_c   1.000
_cell.angle_alpha   90.00
_cell.angle_beta   90.00
_cell.angle_gamma   90.00
#
_symmetry.space_group_name_H-M   'P 1'
#
loop_
_entity.id
_entity.type
_entity.pdbx_description
1 polymer ?
#
loop_
_entity_poly.entity_id
_entity_poly.type
_entity_poly.pdbx_seq_one_letter_code
_entity_poly.pdbx_strand_id
1 'polypeptide(L)'
;MSAIATNASRTREPFPDVVPGLQISPAAPGLWRVTRPQGAVLGHIEQRGVGAELRFGAKRLVAGGIRSIELGEFWSSRDAAEVFR
;
A
#
# COMPACT_ATOMS: atom_id res chain seq x y z
N MET A 1 -21.38 0.04 -19.02
CA MET A 1 -20.06 -0.48 -19.43
C MET A 1 -19.39 -1.05 -18.20
N SER A 2 -19.54 -2.35 -17.95
CA SER A 2 -19.01 -3.01 -16.75
C SER A 2 -17.68 -3.68 -17.10
N ALA A 3 -16.61 -3.29 -16.41
CA ALA A 3 -15.30 -3.94 -16.57
C ALA A 3 -15.35 -5.34 -15.94
N ILE A 4 -14.97 -6.34 -16.73
CA ILE A 4 -14.84 -7.73 -16.33
C ILE A 4 -13.67 -7.80 -15.34
N ALA A 5 -13.96 -8.10 -14.07
CA ALA A 5 -12.92 -8.35 -13.08
C ALA A 5 -12.28 -9.72 -13.37
N THR A 6 -11.18 -9.72 -14.12
CA THR A 6 -10.38 -10.92 -14.37
C THR A 6 -9.87 -11.47 -13.05
N ASN A 7 -10.36 -12.65 -12.70
CA ASN A 7 -9.96 -13.44 -11.54
C ASN A 7 -8.55 -14.02 -11.79
N ALA A 8 -7.52 -13.16 -11.75
CA ALA A 8 -6.15 -13.61 -11.73
C ALA A 8 -5.86 -14.17 -10.32
N SER A 9 -5.19 -15.32 -10.26
CA SER A 9 -4.53 -15.81 -9.06
C SER A 9 -3.97 -14.64 -8.27
N ARG A 10 -4.53 -14.41 -7.07
CA ARG A 10 -4.30 -13.22 -6.26
C ARG A 10 -2.91 -13.27 -5.65
N THR A 11 -1.89 -13.19 -6.50
CA THR A 11 -0.48 -13.15 -6.10
C THR A 11 -0.28 -11.93 -5.23
N ARG A 12 0.30 -12.18 -4.07
CA ARG A 12 0.74 -11.14 -3.16
C ARG A 12 2.10 -10.65 -3.64
N GLU A 13 2.10 -9.63 -4.47
CA GLU A 13 3.31 -9.09 -5.06
C GLU A 13 4.15 -8.36 -4.01
N PRO A 14 5.49 -8.46 -4.04
CA PRO A 14 6.36 -7.63 -3.21
C PRO A 14 6.12 -6.16 -3.50
N PHE A 15 6.40 -5.30 -2.51
CA PHE A 15 6.32 -3.87 -2.74
C PHE A 15 7.43 -3.44 -3.73
N PRO A 16 7.15 -2.54 -4.70
CA PRO A 16 8.10 -2.27 -5.80
C PRO A 16 9.41 -1.61 -5.36
N ASP A 17 9.41 -0.88 -4.24
CA ASP A 17 10.54 -0.07 -3.79
C ASP A 17 11.08 -0.52 -2.43
N VAL A 18 12.38 -0.33 -2.21
CA VAL A 18 12.98 -0.43 -0.87
C VAL A 18 13.04 0.97 -0.25
N VAL A 19 12.41 1.14 0.90
CA VAL A 19 12.40 2.43 1.63
C VAL A 19 13.11 2.28 2.97
N PRO A 20 14.27 2.94 3.17
CA PRO A 20 15.02 2.85 4.41
C PRO A 20 14.19 3.23 5.63
N GLY A 21 14.29 2.43 6.69
CA GLY A 21 13.56 2.65 7.94
C GLY A 21 12.12 2.13 7.95
N LEU A 22 11.62 1.59 6.83
CA LEU A 22 10.34 0.92 6.75
C LEU A 22 10.52 -0.57 6.40
N GLN A 23 9.57 -1.39 6.82
CA GLN A 23 9.41 -2.76 6.37
C GLN A 23 8.03 -2.85 5.69
N ILE A 24 8.01 -3.26 4.44
CA ILE A 24 6.79 -3.27 3.62
C ILE A 24 6.56 -4.67 3.09
N SER A 25 5.48 -5.29 3.54
CA SER A 25 5.18 -6.70 3.27
C SER A 25 3.83 -6.85 2.56
N PRO A 26 3.68 -7.81 1.64
CA PRO A 26 2.40 -8.06 0.96
C PRO A 26 1.30 -8.48 1.94
N ALA A 27 0.12 -7.85 1.85
CA ALA A 27 -1.05 -8.16 2.67
C ALA A 27 -2.18 -8.81 1.83
N ALA A 28 -2.38 -8.31 0.61
CA ALA A 28 -3.24 -8.85 -0.42
C ALA A 28 -2.71 -8.41 -1.80
N PRO A 29 -3.28 -8.85 -2.94
CA PRO A 29 -2.90 -8.32 -4.25
C PRO A 29 -3.10 -6.81 -4.29
N GLY A 30 -2.07 -6.08 -4.73
CA GLY A 30 -2.08 -4.63 -4.74
C GLY A 30 -2.24 -3.98 -3.36
N LEU A 31 -2.06 -4.72 -2.25
CA LEU A 31 -2.17 -4.17 -0.90
C LEU A 31 -0.96 -4.58 -0.07
N TRP A 32 -0.26 -3.59 0.47
CA TRP A 32 0.92 -3.78 1.29
C TRP A 32 0.72 -3.23 2.68
N ARG A 33 1.25 -3.94 3.68
CA ARG A 33 1.33 -3.48 5.06
C ARG A 33 2.67 -2.79 5.28
N VAL A 34 2.63 -1.57 5.82
CA VAL A 34 3.80 -0.81 6.23
C VAL A 34 4.01 -0.99 7.72
N THR A 35 5.17 -1.48 8.11
CA THR A 35 5.60 -1.59 9.49
C THR A 35 6.92 -0.86 9.71
N ARG A 36 7.14 -0.53 10.97
CA ARG A 36 8.38 0.04 11.48
C ARG A 36 9.30 -1.19 11.81
N PRO A 37 10.64 -1.08 11.88
CA PRO A 37 11.53 -2.26 11.90
C PRO A 37 11.36 -3.18 13.12
N GLN A 38 10.89 -2.64 14.24
CA GLN A 38 10.51 -3.35 15.47
C GLN A 38 9.11 -4.01 15.41
N GLY A 39 8.43 -3.98 14.27
CA GLY A 39 7.16 -4.66 14.02
C GLY A 39 5.90 -3.82 14.20
N ALA A 40 6.00 -2.54 14.60
CA ALA A 40 4.82 -1.70 14.79
C ALA A 40 4.15 -1.40 13.43
N VAL A 41 2.87 -1.75 13.28
CA VAL A 41 2.12 -1.48 12.04
C VAL A 41 1.77 -0.01 11.96
N LEU A 42 2.20 0.64 10.88
CA LEU A 42 1.98 2.05 10.60
C LEU A 42 0.75 2.26 9.72
N GLY A 43 0.46 1.34 8.81
CA GLY A 43 -0.63 1.50 7.86
C GLY A 43 -0.51 0.58 6.67
N HIS A 44 -1.13 1.01 5.57
CA HIS A 44 -1.17 0.28 4.31
C HIS A 44 -0.95 1.19 3.11
N ILE A 45 -0.39 0.60 2.06
CA ILE A 45 -0.33 1.19 0.72
C ILE A 45 -1.16 0.29 -0.19
N GLU A 46 -1.97 0.91 -1.03
CA GLU A 46 -2.90 0.23 -1.93
C GLU A 46 -2.65 0.70 -3.37
N GLN A 47 -2.43 -0.24 -4.28
CA GLN A 47 -2.42 0.01 -5.71
C GLN A 47 -3.86 0.26 -6.19
N ARG A 48 -4.04 1.35 -6.92
CA ARG A 48 -5.31 1.75 -7.54
C ARG A 48 -5.07 1.90 -9.03
N GLY A 49 -5.89 1.24 -9.85
CA GLY A 49 -5.73 1.24 -11.29
C GLY A 49 -4.55 0.40 -11.80
N VAL A 50 -4.29 0.52 -13.10
CA VAL A 50 -3.25 -0.21 -13.84
C VAL A 50 -2.70 0.65 -14.97
N GLY A 51 -1.49 0.34 -15.44
CA GLY A 51 -0.89 1.03 -16.59
C GLY A 51 -0.68 2.52 -16.34
N ALA A 52 -1.19 3.37 -17.25
CA ALA A 52 -1.03 4.82 -17.17
C ALA A 52 -1.83 5.48 -16.04
N GLU A 53 -2.85 4.81 -15.50
CA GLU A 53 -3.68 5.30 -14.39
C GLU A 53 -3.24 4.72 -13.04
N LEU A 54 -2.06 4.09 -13.00
CA LEU A 54 -1.53 3.49 -11.79
C LEU A 54 -1.29 4.55 -10.71
N ARG A 55 -1.96 4.39 -9.57
CA ARG A 55 -1.81 5.21 -8.38
C ARG A 55 -1.55 4.34 -7.15
N PHE A 56 -1.00 4.96 -6.12
CA PHE A 56 -0.75 4.36 -4.82
C PHE A 56 -1.45 5.18 -3.74
N GLY A 57 -2.46 4.63 -3.08
CA GLY A 57 -3.13 5.24 -1.94
C GLY A 57 -2.46 4.84 -0.63
N ALA A 58 -2.11 5.81 0.20
CA ALA A 58 -1.53 5.59 1.52
C ALA A 58 -2.56 5.81 2.63
N LYS A 59 -2.71 4.83 3.53
CA LYS A 59 -3.64 4.87 4.68
C LYS A 59 -2.87 4.62 5.97
N ARG A 60 -2.90 5.55 6.91
CA ARG A 60 -2.33 5.39 8.26
C ARG A 60 -3.31 4.69 9.17
N LEU A 61 -2.84 3.68 9.91
CA LEU A 61 -3.60 3.08 10.99
C LEU A 61 -3.43 3.90 12.27
N VAL A 62 -4.53 4.19 12.94
CA VAL A 62 -4.60 4.96 14.20
C VAL A 62 -5.47 4.25 15.23
N ALA A 63 -5.45 4.72 16.47
CA ALA A 63 -6.23 4.17 17.58
C ALA A 63 -6.02 2.64 17.76
N GLY A 64 -4.75 2.21 17.84
CA GLY A 64 -4.40 0.80 18.04
C GLY A 64 -4.73 -0.12 16.86
N GLY A 65 -4.98 0.42 15.67
CA GLY A 65 -5.32 -0.35 14.47
C GLY A 65 -6.83 -0.44 14.19
N ILE A 66 -7.67 0.23 14.98
CA ILE A 66 -9.14 0.20 14.82
C ILE A 66 -9.59 1.11 13.67
N ARG A 67 -8.88 2.21 13.42
CA ARG A 67 -9.26 3.22 12.43
C ARG A 67 -8.14 3.46 11.44
N SER A 68 -8.51 3.88 10.23
CA SER A 68 -7.58 4.36 9.22
C SER A 68 -7.88 5.82 8.85
N ILE A 69 -6.83 6.56 8.53
CA ILE A 69 -6.91 7.89 7.92
C ILE A 69 -6.18 7.86 6.58
N GLU A 70 -6.77 8.46 5.54
CA GLU A 70 -6.11 8.62 4.25
C GLU A 70 -4.98 9.66 4.40
N LEU A 71 -3.78 9.31 3.93
CA LEU A 71 -2.63 10.21 3.87
C LEU A 71 -2.50 10.87 2.49
N GLY A 72 -3.02 10.22 1.45
CA GLY A 72 -3.01 10.75 0.09
C GLY A 72 -2.96 9.66 -0.98
N GLU A 73 -2.96 10.12 -2.23
CA GLU A 73 -2.75 9.29 -3.41
C GLU A 73 -1.55 9.83 -4.20
N PHE A 74 -0.72 8.90 -4.68
CA PHE A 74 0.56 9.21 -5.30
C PHE A 74 0.70 8.49 -6.63
N TRP A 75 1.50 9.05 -7.52
CA TRP A 75 1.86 8.40 -8.78
C TRP A 75 3.01 7.39 -8.62
N SER A 76 3.72 7.43 -7.50
CA SER A 76 4.85 6.55 -7.19
C SER A 76 4.58 5.75 -5.93
N SER A 77 4.97 4.47 -5.94
CA SER A 77 5.01 3.62 -4.74
C SER A 77 5.92 4.22 -3.68
N ARG A 78 7.11 4.70 -4.07
CA ARG A 78 8.04 5.40 -3.17
C ARG A 78 7.39 6.57 -2.45
N ASP A 79 6.81 7.54 -3.15
CA ASP A 79 6.15 8.70 -2.53
C ASP A 79 5.04 8.30 -1.55
N ALA A 80 4.26 7.26 -1.89
CA ALA A 80 3.26 6.72 -0.98
C ALA A 80 3.85 6.07 0.29
N ALA A 81 5.08 5.55 0.22
CA ALA A 81 5.79 5.02 1.37
C ALA A 81 6.49 6.10 2.20
N GLU A 82 6.96 7.17 1.56
CA GLU A 82 7.67 8.27 2.20
C GLU A 82 6.85 8.97 3.30
N VAL A 83 5.53 9.08 3.11
CA VAL A 83 4.62 9.71 4.10
C VAL A 83 4.47 8.94 5.42
N PHE A 84 5.06 7.74 5.55
CA PHE A 84 5.06 6.95 6.78
C PHE A 84 6.28 7.17 7.69
N ARG A 85 7.32 7.83 7.18
CA ARG A 85 8.52 8.22 7.96
C ARG A 85 8.20 9.37 8.91
#